data_AF-A0A7C2ID78-F1
#
_entry.id   AF-A0A7C2ID78-F1
#
_cell.length_a   1.000
_cell.length_b   1.000
_cell.length_c   1.000
_cell.angle_alpha   90.00
_cell.angle_beta   90.00
_cell.angle_gamma   90.00
#
_symmetry.space_group_name_H-M   'P 1'
#
loop_
_entity.id
_entity.type
_entity.pdbx_description
1 polymer ?
#
loop_
_entity_poly.entity_id
_entity_poly.type
_entity_poly.pdbx_seq_one_letter_code
_entity_poly.pdbx_strand_id
1 'polypeptide(L)'
;MLTPLDIQRKEFRRVFRGYDEQEVDEFLDRIASELERLSRENEELKARGRPAERTAAGLGSPAVKQPGAGWPGPVGTGVALEEIKAKVGSLRQEVEQILSSASIEAAQRVEEMLLLAENRLGEMVAQVEREAERVLGEA
;
A
#
# COMPACT_ATOMS: atom_id res chain seq x y z
N MET A 1 -0.39 -18.62 -2.21
CA MET A 1 -0.67 -17.43 -1.38
C MET A 1 -1.40 -17.90 -0.14
N LEU A 2 -1.11 -17.31 1.01
CA LEU A 2 -1.76 -17.61 2.27
C LEU A 2 -3.04 -16.78 2.38
N THR A 3 -4.18 -17.40 2.68
CA THR A 3 -5.45 -16.69 2.92
C THR A 3 -5.72 -16.57 4.42
N PRO A 4 -6.52 -15.59 4.88
CA PRO A 4 -6.94 -15.50 6.28
C PRO A 4 -7.59 -16.81 6.79
N LEU A 5 -8.31 -17.50 5.90
CA LEU A 5 -8.95 -18.79 6.19
C LEU A 5 -7.92 -19.92 6.40
N ASP A 6 -6.77 -19.87 5.73
CA ASP A 6 -5.68 -20.84 5.93
C ASP A 6 -5.00 -20.67 7.29
N ILE A 7 -5.02 -19.46 7.84
CA ILE A 7 -4.49 -19.15 9.18
C ILE A 7 -5.45 -19.67 10.25
N GLN A 8 -6.75 -19.41 10.10
CA GLN A 8 -7.76 -19.90 11.04
C GLN A 8 -7.88 -21.44 11.07
N ARG A 9 -7.60 -22.11 9.94
CA ARG A 9 -7.63 -23.58 9.85
C ARG A 9 -6.30 -24.24 10.24
N LYS A 10 -5.33 -23.46 10.71
CA LYS A 10 -3.99 -23.96 11.00
C LYS A 10 -3.99 -24.72 12.32
N GLU A 11 -3.84 -26.04 12.25
CA GLU A 11 -3.63 -26.87 13.44
C GLU A 11 -2.12 -27.00 13.78
N PHE A 12 -1.80 -26.83 15.06
CA PHE A 12 -0.45 -27.00 15.59
C PHE A 12 -0.33 -28.31 16.36
N ARG A 13 0.84 -28.96 16.28
CA ARG A 13 1.12 -30.19 17.05
C ARG A 13 1.38 -29.83 18.51
N ARG A 14 0.67 -30.51 19.42
CA ARG A 14 0.91 -30.39 20.86
C ARG A 14 2.24 -31.03 21.25
N VAL A 15 3.01 -30.31 22.06
CA VAL A 15 4.32 -30.75 22.57
C VAL A 15 4.42 -30.44 24.06
N PHE A 16 5.15 -31.26 24.81
CA PHE A 16 5.24 -31.17 26.28
C PHE A 16 5.80 -29.82 26.79
N ARG A 17 6.59 -29.13 25.96
CA ARG A 17 6.96 -27.72 26.14
C ARG A 17 6.67 -26.99 24.84
N GLY A 18 5.74 -26.04 24.88
CA GLY A 18 5.29 -25.28 23.73
C GLY A 18 4.68 -23.96 24.17
N TYR A 19 4.19 -23.20 23.19
CA TYR A 19 3.44 -21.99 23.44
C TYR A 19 2.05 -22.32 23.99
N ASP A 20 1.46 -21.38 24.72
CA ASP A 20 0.08 -21.50 25.19
C ASP A 20 -0.87 -21.48 23.98
N GLU A 21 -1.79 -22.44 23.94
CA GLU A 21 -2.74 -22.57 22.82
C GLU A 21 -3.62 -21.32 22.69
N GLN A 22 -4.06 -20.74 23.81
CA GLN A 22 -4.92 -19.55 23.81
C GLN A 22 -4.17 -18.31 23.32
N GLU A 23 -2.92 -18.14 23.74
CA GLU A 23 -2.08 -17.02 23.28
C GLU A 23 -1.77 -17.12 21.78
N VAL A 24 -1.54 -18.35 21.31
CA VAL A 24 -1.35 -18.63 19.87
C VAL A 24 -2.63 -18.33 19.10
N ASP A 25 -3.79 -18.77 19.57
CA ASP A 25 -5.08 -18.52 18.92
C ASP A 25 -5.37 -17.01 18.81
N GLU A 26 -5.21 -16.25 19.90
CA GLU A 26 -5.38 -14.79 19.90
C GLU A 26 -4.40 -14.07 18.95
N PHE A 27 -3.20 -14.61 18.79
CA PHE A 27 -2.21 -14.08 17.86
C PHE A 27 -2.59 -14.38 16.41
N LEU A 28 -3.09 -15.58 16.12
CA LEU A 28 -3.55 -15.98 14.80
C LEU A 28 -4.79 -15.18 14.35
N ASP A 29 -5.72 -14.90 15.26
CA ASP A 29 -6.88 -14.04 14.99
C ASP A 29 -6.46 -12.61 14.61
N ARG A 30 -5.46 -12.06 15.29
CA ARG A 30 -4.88 -10.75 14.96
C ARG A 30 -4.22 -10.76 13.58
N ILE A 31 -3.44 -11.79 13.26
CA ILE A 31 -2.80 -11.92 11.94
C ILE A 31 -3.86 -12.09 10.84
N ALA A 32 -4.86 -12.93 11.05
CA ALA A 32 -5.91 -13.18 10.06
C ALA A 32 -6.68 -11.89 9.74
N SER A 33 -7.04 -11.12 10.77
CA SER A 33 -7.72 -9.83 10.63
C SER A 33 -6.86 -8.82 9.87
N GLU A 34 -5.57 -8.72 10.20
CA GLU A 34 -4.65 -7.79 9.53
C GLU A 34 -4.37 -8.19 8.08
N LEU A 35 -4.26 -9.50 7.81
CA LEU A 35 -4.10 -10.02 6.45
C LEU A 35 -5.33 -9.74 5.59
N GLU A 36 -6.54 -9.84 6.15
CA GLU A 36 -7.78 -9.48 5.47
C GLU A 36 -7.82 -7.97 5.18
N ARG A 37 -7.48 -7.15 6.17
CA ARG A 37 -7.40 -5.69 6.03
C ARG A 37 -6.43 -5.29 4.91
N LEU A 38 -5.22 -5.83 4.93
CA LEU A 38 -4.20 -5.59 3.92
C LEU A 38 -4.62 -6.08 2.54
N SER A 39 -5.31 -7.23 2.46
CA SER A 39 -5.80 -7.75 1.18
C SER A 39 -6.86 -6.83 0.58
N ARG A 40 -7.81 -6.35 1.39
CA ARG A 40 -8.83 -5.38 0.95
C ARG A 40 -8.22 -4.04 0.55
N GLU A 41 -7.30 -3.52 1.35
CA GLU A 41 -6.59 -2.27 1.05
C GLU A 41 -5.77 -2.40 -0.24
N ASN A 42 -5.11 -3.54 -0.45
CA ASN A 42 -4.38 -3.83 -1.69
C ASN A 42 -5.30 -3.91 -2.91
N GLU A 43 -6.46 -4.55 -2.77
CA GLU A 43 -7.48 -4.60 -3.83
C GLU A 43 -8.05 -3.22 -4.16
N GLU A 44 -8.29 -2.38 -3.14
CA GLU A 44 -8.78 -1.01 -3.29
C GLU A 44 -7.72 -0.12 -3.97
N LEU A 45 -6.47 -0.18 -3.54
CA LEU A 45 -5.36 0.55 -4.17
C LEU A 45 -5.17 0.10 -5.63
N LYS A 46 -5.25 -1.21 -5.90
CA LYS A 46 -5.23 -1.74 -7.27
C LYS A 46 -6.45 -1.34 -8.09
N ALA A 47 -7.62 -1.16 -7.47
CA ALA A 47 -8.83 -0.71 -8.16
C ALA A 47 -8.74 0.79 -8.50
N ARG A 48 -8.16 1.60 -7.60
CA ARG A 48 -7.88 3.03 -7.81
C ARG A 48 -6.78 3.27 -8.84
N GLY A 49 -5.79 2.38 -8.95
CA GLY A 49 -4.76 2.40 -10.00
C GLY A 49 -5.21 1.85 -11.36
N ARG A 50 -6.28 1.04 -11.40
CA ARG A 50 -6.78 0.38 -12.62
C ARG A 50 -7.63 1.19 -13.62
N PRO A 51 -8.06 2.46 -13.43
CA PRO A 51 -8.76 3.18 -14.49
C PRO A 51 -7.93 3.31 -15.78
N ALA A 52 -6.60 3.18 -15.70
CA ALA A 52 -5.68 3.30 -16.84
C ALA A 52 -5.30 1.98 -17.54
N GLU A 53 -5.64 0.81 -16.98
CA GLU A 53 -5.13 -0.49 -17.45
C GLU A 53 -6.24 -1.46 -17.91
N ARG A 54 -7.45 -0.94 -18.18
CA ARG A 54 -8.60 -1.74 -18.66
C ARG A 54 -8.43 -2.32 -20.08
N THR A 55 -7.32 -2.05 -20.77
CA THR A 55 -7.07 -2.57 -22.12
C THR A 55 -6.19 -3.83 -22.16
N ALA A 56 -5.62 -4.28 -21.03
CA ALA A 56 -4.65 -5.39 -21.03
C ALA A 56 -5.14 -6.68 -20.33
N ALA A 57 -6.40 -6.77 -19.91
CA ALA A 57 -6.95 -7.95 -19.22
C ALA A 57 -7.72 -8.87 -20.18
N GLY A 58 -7.00 -9.49 -21.11
CA GLY A 58 -7.44 -10.70 -21.78
C GLY A 58 -6.41 -11.79 -21.52
N LEU A 59 -6.88 -13.01 -21.23
CA LEU A 59 -6.15 -14.28 -21.12
C LEU A 59 -5.82 -14.76 -19.68
N GLY A 60 -6.72 -15.61 -19.18
CA GLY A 60 -6.31 -16.98 -18.85
C GLY A 60 -6.02 -17.28 -17.38
N SER A 61 -7.06 -17.67 -16.63
CA SER A 61 -6.89 -18.67 -15.57
C SER A 61 -6.76 -20.06 -16.19
N PRO A 62 -5.91 -20.94 -15.62
CA PRO A 62 -6.38 -22.30 -15.43
C PRO A 62 -6.13 -22.82 -14.01
N ALA A 63 -7.10 -23.63 -13.60
CA ALA A 63 -7.22 -24.33 -12.34
C ALA A 63 -5.97 -25.15 -11.98
N VAL A 64 -5.49 -24.96 -10.74
CA VAL A 64 -4.53 -25.86 -10.08
C VAL A 64 -5.29 -27.06 -9.52
N LYS A 65 -5.04 -28.25 -10.08
CA LYS A 65 -5.29 -29.53 -9.42
C LYS A 65 -4.04 -29.92 -8.62
N GLN A 66 -4.16 -30.08 -7.30
CA GLN A 66 -3.12 -30.69 -6.46
C GLN A 66 -3.43 -32.18 -6.24
N PRO A 67 -2.47 -33.09 -6.44
CA PRO A 67 -2.29 -34.25 -5.58
C PRO A 67 -1.13 -34.01 -4.61
N GLY A 68 -1.27 -34.54 -3.40
CA GLY A 68 -0.52 -34.12 -2.22
C GLY A 68 1.00 -34.31 -2.27
N ALA A 69 1.67 -33.50 -1.44
CA ALA A 69 2.99 -33.77 -0.90
C ALA A 69 3.15 -32.96 0.40
N GLY A 70 3.49 -33.66 1.48
CA GLY A 70 3.73 -33.05 2.78
C GLY A 70 4.93 -32.10 2.77
N TRP A 71 4.91 -31.11 3.65
CA TRP A 71 6.12 -30.37 3.98
C TRP A 71 7.09 -31.30 4.71
N PRO A 72 8.30 -31.56 4.17
CA PRO A 72 9.38 -32.03 5.02
C PRO A 72 9.77 -30.85 5.94
N GLY A 73 10.07 -31.15 7.20
CA GLY A 73 10.80 -30.24 8.08
C GLY A 73 12.14 -29.82 7.44
N PRO A 74 12.84 -28.83 8.02
CA PRO A 74 13.84 -28.04 7.30
C PRO A 74 14.99 -28.91 6.81
N VAL A 75 14.97 -29.24 5.51
CA VAL A 75 16.12 -29.77 4.77
C VAL A 75 16.80 -28.56 4.16
N GLY A 76 17.99 -28.25 4.66
CA GLY A 76 18.67 -26.99 4.39
C GLY A 76 18.99 -26.75 2.92
N THR A 77 18.87 -25.48 2.51
CA THR A 77 19.80 -24.86 1.57
C THR A 77 20.06 -23.44 2.06
N GLY A 78 21.26 -23.19 2.61
CA GLY A 78 21.70 -21.87 3.06
C GLY A 78 21.75 -20.79 1.95
N VAL A 79 21.43 -21.17 0.71
CA VAL A 79 21.35 -20.27 -0.45
C VAL A 79 19.98 -19.60 -0.63
N ALA A 80 18.88 -20.17 -0.13
CA ALA A 80 17.54 -19.58 -0.34
C ALA A 80 17.20 -18.44 0.65
N LEU A 81 17.77 -18.45 1.85
CA LEU A 81 17.49 -17.43 2.87
C LEU A 81 18.16 -16.10 2.54
N GLU A 82 19.37 -16.13 1.97
CA GLU A 82 20.09 -14.93 1.56
C GLU A 82 19.45 -14.25 0.34
N GLU A 83 18.95 -15.02 -0.64
CA GLU A 83 18.16 -14.45 -1.75
C GLU A 83 16.86 -13.80 -1.27
N ILE A 84 16.16 -14.42 -0.32
CA ILE A 84 14.94 -13.85 0.27
C ILE A 84 15.28 -12.57 1.05
N LYS A 85 16.35 -12.56 1.85
CA LYS A 85 16.81 -11.35 2.55
C LYS A 85 17.21 -10.24 1.59
N ALA A 86 17.92 -10.57 0.51
CA ALA A 86 18.33 -9.62 -0.51
C ALA A 86 17.11 -9.00 -1.21
N LYS A 87 16.12 -9.82 -1.59
CA LYS A 87 14.86 -9.32 -2.17
C LYS A 87 14.03 -8.48 -1.20
N VAL A 88 13.97 -8.87 0.07
CA VAL A 88 13.28 -8.07 1.10
C VAL A 88 14.01 -6.74 1.32
N GLY A 89 15.35 -6.73 1.28
CA GLY A 89 16.15 -5.51 1.34
C GLY A 89 15.93 -4.58 0.15
N SER A 90 15.94 -5.12 -1.07
CA SER A 90 15.69 -4.32 -2.28
C SER A 90 14.27 -3.74 -2.29
N LEU A 91 13.28 -4.54 -1.89
CA LEU A 91 11.89 -4.10 -1.84
C LEU A 91 11.68 -3.01 -0.78
N ARG A 92 12.34 -3.12 0.38
CA ARG A 92 12.33 -2.05 1.39
C ARG A 92 12.94 -0.76 0.86
N GLN A 93 14.07 -0.85 0.17
CA GLN A 93 14.74 0.31 -0.42
C GLN A 93 13.88 0.97 -1.50
N GLU A 94 13.21 0.18 -2.34
CA GLU A 94 12.32 0.69 -3.39
C GLU A 94 11.09 1.38 -2.80
N VAL A 95 10.48 0.82 -1.74
CA VAL A 95 9.38 1.47 -1.00
C VAL A 95 9.84 2.79 -0.40
N GLU A 96 11.04 2.84 0.18
CA GLU A 96 11.58 4.06 0.79
C GLU A 96 11.87 5.15 -0.26
N GLN A 97 12.36 4.76 -1.44
CA GLN A 97 12.53 5.68 -2.57
C GLN A 97 11.20 6.24 -3.07
N ILE A 98 10.15 5.42 -3.15
CA ILE A 98 8.81 5.85 -3.56
C ILE A 98 8.21 6.82 -2.53
N LEU A 99 8.35 6.52 -1.23
CA LEU A 99 7.84 7.40 -0.17
C LEU A 99 8.57 8.76 -0.16
N SER A 100 9.89 8.74 -0.34
CA SER A 100 10.70 9.96 -0.41
C SER A 100 10.33 10.82 -1.63
N SER A 101 10.20 10.22 -2.81
CA SER A 101 9.84 10.96 -4.03
C SER A 101 8.41 11.51 -3.99
N ALA A 102 7.45 10.73 -3.48
CA ALA A 102 6.07 11.19 -3.29
C ALA A 102 5.98 12.34 -2.29
N SER A 103 6.76 12.31 -1.21
CA SER A 103 6.79 13.41 -0.23
C SER A 103 7.37 14.69 -0.82
N ILE A 104 8.44 14.61 -1.60
CA ILE A 104 9.06 15.77 -2.24
C ILE A 104 8.10 16.38 -3.26
N GLU A 105 7.46 15.55 -4.08
CA GLU A 105 6.51 16.01 -5.09
C GLU A 105 5.26 16.64 -4.45
N ALA A 106 4.78 16.09 -3.34
CA ALA A 106 3.69 16.69 -2.57
C ALA A 106 4.07 18.06 -2.00
N ALA A 107 5.28 18.21 -1.46
CA ALA A 107 5.77 19.50 -0.96
C ALA A 107 5.88 20.55 -2.09
N GLN A 108 6.41 20.16 -3.25
CA GLN A 108 6.53 21.03 -4.42
C GLN A 108 5.16 21.50 -4.94
N ARG A 109 4.16 20.61 -5.00
CA ARG A 109 2.80 20.97 -5.42
C ARG A 109 2.14 21.97 -4.47
N VAL A 110 2.35 21.83 -3.16
CA VAL A 110 1.80 22.77 -2.18
C VAL A 110 2.42 24.16 -2.35
N GLU A 111 3.74 24.21 -2.56
CA GLU A 111 4.45 25.47 -2.79
C GLU A 111 4.01 26.16 -4.09
N GLU A 112 3.85 25.41 -5.18
CA GLU A 112 3.34 25.94 -6.46
C GLU A 112 1.90 26.47 -6.32
N MET A 113 1.04 25.75 -5.59
CA MET A 113 -0.34 26.21 -5.34
C MET A 113 -0.39 27.47 -4.47
N LEU A 114 0.49 27.60 -3.47
CA LEU A 114 0.57 28.81 -2.64
C LEU A 114 0.99 30.03 -3.48
N LEU A 115 2.03 29.89 -4.30
CA LEU A 115 2.47 30.96 -5.20
C LEU A 115 1.36 31.38 -6.18
N LEU A 116 0.63 30.43 -6.73
CA LEU A 116 -0.50 30.72 -7.62
C LEU A 116 -1.64 31.42 -6.89
N ALA A 117 -1.94 31.02 -5.65
CA ALA A 117 -2.95 31.65 -4.82
C ALA A 117 -2.58 33.10 -4.44
N GLU A 118 -1.31 33.34 -4.09
CA GLU A 118 -0.79 34.67 -3.76
C GLU A 118 -0.85 35.62 -4.96
N ASN A 119 -0.42 35.17 -6.14
CA ASN A 119 -0.51 35.97 -7.36
C ASN A 119 -1.97 36.32 -7.69
N ARG A 120 -2.88 35.35 -7.60
CA ARG A 120 -4.30 35.55 -7.88
C ARG A 120 -4.95 36.51 -6.88
N LEU A 121 -4.57 36.44 -5.61
CA LEU A 121 -4.99 37.41 -4.58
C LEU A 121 -4.51 38.82 -4.93
N GLY A 122 -3.23 38.97 -5.31
CA GLY A 122 -2.69 40.26 -5.74
C GLY A 122 -3.44 40.86 -6.93
N GLU A 123 -3.77 40.04 -7.93
CA GLU A 123 -4.58 40.47 -9.09
C GLU A 123 -5.99 40.89 -8.70
N MET A 124 -6.64 40.15 -7.79
CA MET A 124 -7.97 40.50 -7.28
C MET A 124 -7.94 41.82 -6.49
N VAL A 125 -6.94 42.03 -5.62
CA VAL A 125 -6.80 43.30 -4.89
C VAL A 125 -6.61 44.44 -5.88
N ALA A 126 -5.71 44.31 -6.84
CA ALA A 126 -5.50 45.33 -7.87
C ALA A 126 -6.76 45.60 -8.72
N GLN A 127 -7.59 44.57 -8.96
CA GLN A 127 -8.86 44.73 -9.66
C GLN A 127 -9.87 45.52 -8.82
N VAL A 128 -9.98 45.19 -7.52
CA VAL A 128 -10.87 45.90 -6.59
C VAL A 128 -10.45 47.36 -6.44
N GLU A 129 -9.15 47.65 -6.33
CA GLU A 129 -8.63 49.02 -6.26
C GLU A 129 -8.96 49.84 -7.51
N ARG A 130 -8.71 49.28 -8.71
CA ARG A 130 -9.06 49.93 -9.98
C ARG A 130 -10.55 50.20 -10.10
N GLU A 131 -11.38 49.26 -9.66
CA GLU A 131 -12.84 49.39 -9.74
C GLU A 131 -13.36 50.45 -8.74
N ALA A 132 -12.77 50.51 -7.53
CA ALA A 132 -13.06 51.54 -6.54
C ALA A 132 -12.66 52.95 -7.04
N GLU A 133 -11.49 53.10 -7.64
CA GLU A 133 -11.05 54.37 -8.26
C GLU A 133 -11.98 54.79 -9.41
N ARG A 134 -12.43 53.84 -10.23
CA ARG A 134 -13.36 54.09 -11.34
C ARG A 134 -14.70 54.63 -10.83
N VAL A 135 -15.25 54.01 -9.79
CA VAL A 135 -16.54 54.41 -9.18
C VAL A 135 -16.43 55.78 -8.49
N LEU A 136 -15.30 56.06 -7.81
CA LEU A 136 -15.06 57.35 -7.17
C LEU A 136 -14.79 58.47 -8.18
N GLY A 137 -14.27 58.17 -9.37
CA GLY A 137 -14.06 59.15 -10.44
C GLY A 137 -15.33 59.44 -11.27
N GLU A 138 -16.34 58.58 -11.21
CA GLU A 138 -17.63 58.74 -11.89
C GLU A 138 -18.71 59.42 -11.03
N ALA A 139 -18.45 59.66 -9.74
CA ALA A 139 -19.35 60.29 -8.75
C ALA A 139 -19.04 61.77 -8.51
#